data_AF-A0A174B565-F1
#
_entry.id   AF-A0A174B565-F1
#
_cell.length_a   1.000
_cell.length_b   1.000
_cell.length_c   1.000
_cell.angle_alpha   90.00
_cell.angle_beta   90.00
_cell.angle_gamma   90.00
#
_symmetry.space_group_name_H-M   'P 1'
#
loop_
_entity.id
_entity.type
_entity.pdbx_description
1 polymer ?
#
loop_
_entity_poly.entity_id
_entity_poly.type
_entity_poly.pdbx_seq_one_letter_code
_entity_poly.pdbx_strand_id
1 'polypeptide(L)'
;MNKHKKWCIGFLGIMLVSLFTMGFAIYSIDPYQIYNFNNPSKEFMESRSLYIQRYLAAGFAKNLDYETILVGSSMSENMTVNKMDEAFDTKSAKLSISGGTPYEIKNVLKKAISTGKVKNAIVCVDGYMYKNEIDFHRTPYPEYLYDNNPFNDLRYLLNLVIFKDAVQLYTNNKSTPEGFDINNLYLDNPNTIYSYDRVLDGYEVPIYSDIRDNTLENDFKRMLSFPEDNEHYILMQKNFEANLLSIIKDNPDVNFKLYYPPNSILYWNRTVGGDQHLRLLRFKQYMYETLREYPNVEIYDFQDVKQITFNLEYYKDSSHYSKEVCDKLIERMATKTDLLTDDNYLQKIENLSNQLQNATLKEIREYSKR
;
A
#
# COMPACT_ATOMS: atom_id res chain seq x y z
N MET A 1 -11.90 19.85 -56.50
CA MET A 1 -12.34 19.53 -55.11
C MET A 1 -13.13 20.71 -54.55
N ASN A 2 -14.37 20.50 -54.07
CA ASN A 2 -15.26 21.53 -53.53
C ASN A 2 -14.57 22.32 -52.38
N LYS A 3 -14.78 23.64 -52.30
CA LYS A 3 -14.25 24.53 -51.25
C LYS A 3 -14.55 23.99 -49.84
N HIS A 4 -15.73 23.42 -49.63
CA HIS A 4 -16.11 22.78 -48.37
C HIS A 4 -15.26 21.53 -48.08
N LYS A 5 -15.02 20.67 -49.07
CA LYS A 5 -14.13 19.51 -48.92
C LYS A 5 -12.71 19.92 -48.57
N LYS A 6 -12.17 20.97 -49.22
CA LYS A 6 -10.84 21.52 -48.89
C LYS A 6 -10.77 22.03 -47.45
N TRP A 7 -11.79 22.74 -47.00
CA TRP A 7 -11.86 23.24 -45.62
C TRP A 7 -11.95 22.09 -44.59
N CYS A 8 -12.82 21.10 -44.81
CA CYS A 8 -12.94 19.96 -43.90
C CYS A 8 -11.63 19.17 -43.81
N ILE A 9 -10.94 18.94 -44.94
CA ILE A 9 -9.64 18.25 -44.95
C ILE A 9 -8.59 19.08 -44.20
N GLY A 10 -8.56 20.40 -44.42
CA GLY A 10 -7.64 21.30 -43.72
C GLY A 10 -7.87 21.32 -42.22
N PHE A 11 -9.13 21.45 -41.79
CA PHE A 11 -9.51 21.41 -40.38
C PHE A 11 -9.14 20.08 -39.73
N LEU A 12 -9.48 18.95 -40.37
CA LEU A 12 -9.12 17.62 -39.89
C LEU A 12 -7.59 17.46 -39.78
N GLY A 13 -6.86 17.96 -40.77
CA GLY A 13 -5.39 17.95 -40.76
C GLY A 13 -4.82 18.73 -39.57
N ILE A 14 -5.30 19.95 -39.32
CA ILE A 14 -4.88 20.75 -38.15
C ILE A 14 -5.19 20.02 -36.85
N MET A 15 -6.40 19.47 -36.72
CA MET A 15 -6.81 18.73 -35.52
C MET A 15 -5.90 17.51 -35.26
N LEU A 16 -5.61 16.71 -36.28
CA LEU A 16 -4.72 15.55 -36.17
C LEU A 16 -3.28 15.97 -35.79
N VAL A 17 -2.77 17.06 -36.38
CA VAL A 17 -1.45 17.60 -36.03
C VAL A 17 -1.42 18.11 -34.59
N SER A 18 -2.49 18.74 -34.10
CA SER A 18 -2.60 19.18 -32.71
C SER A 18 -2.61 17.98 -31.75
N LEU A 19 -3.41 16.94 -32.03
CA LEU A 19 -3.46 15.71 -31.22
C LEU A 19 -2.12 14.98 -31.23
N PHE A 20 -1.47 14.87 -32.39
CA PHE A 20 -0.15 14.26 -32.50
C PHE A 20 0.90 15.05 -31.71
N THR A 21 0.92 16.37 -31.83
CA THR A 21 1.85 17.23 -31.07
C THR A 21 1.64 17.07 -29.57
N MET A 22 0.38 17.00 -29.12
CA MET A 22 0.03 16.80 -27.72
C MET A 22 0.53 15.44 -27.20
N GLY A 23 0.24 14.36 -27.92
CA GLY A 23 0.71 13.02 -27.57
C GLY A 23 2.22 12.89 -27.61
N PHE A 24 2.86 13.49 -28.62
CA PHE A 24 4.32 13.51 -28.73
C PHE A 24 4.98 14.27 -27.57
N ALA A 25 4.42 15.40 -27.15
CA ALA A 25 4.91 16.15 -26.00
C ALA A 25 4.80 15.34 -24.70
N ILE A 26 3.64 14.71 -24.45
CA ILE A 26 3.45 13.84 -23.28
C ILE A 26 4.42 12.66 -23.31
N TYR A 27 4.57 11.99 -24.46
CA TYR A 27 5.49 10.86 -24.61
C TYR A 27 6.95 11.26 -24.37
N SER A 28 7.35 12.44 -24.86
CA SER A 28 8.75 12.88 -24.80
C SER A 28 9.14 13.43 -23.42
N ILE A 29 8.21 14.12 -22.75
CA ILE A 29 8.43 14.69 -21.41
C ILE A 29 8.19 13.65 -20.32
N ASP A 30 7.20 12.77 -20.54
CA ASP A 30 6.80 11.66 -19.67
C ASP A 30 6.69 12.04 -18.19
N PRO A 31 5.77 12.97 -17.83
CA PRO A 31 5.72 13.55 -16.49
C PRO A 31 5.54 12.52 -15.38
N TYR A 32 4.92 11.37 -15.68
CA TYR A 32 4.67 10.28 -14.74
C TYR A 32 5.50 9.02 -15.02
N GLN A 33 6.51 9.10 -15.89
CA GLN A 33 7.50 8.05 -16.14
C GLN A 33 6.88 6.72 -16.64
N ILE A 34 5.85 6.79 -17.50
CA ILE A 34 5.11 5.65 -18.07
C ILE A 34 5.90 4.93 -19.17
N TYR A 35 6.67 5.66 -19.97
CA TYR A 35 7.40 5.15 -21.13
C TYR A 35 8.89 5.02 -20.88
N ASN A 36 9.49 5.97 -20.17
CA ASN A 36 10.90 5.92 -19.83
C ASN A 36 11.16 6.60 -18.49
N PHE A 37 12.03 5.99 -17.68
CA PHE A 37 12.47 6.59 -16.43
C PHE A 37 13.65 7.53 -16.68
N ASN A 38 13.35 8.69 -17.25
CA ASN A 38 14.34 9.72 -17.58
C ASN A 38 13.95 11.03 -16.89
N ASN A 39 14.82 11.54 -16.00
CA ASN A 39 14.67 12.83 -15.32
C ASN A 39 13.35 12.98 -14.55
N PRO A 40 13.09 12.15 -13.52
CA PRO A 40 11.87 12.23 -12.73
C PRO A 40 11.72 13.60 -12.02
N SER A 41 10.60 14.29 -12.27
CA SER A 41 10.33 15.58 -11.61
C SER A 41 10.02 15.40 -10.13
N LYS A 42 10.78 16.07 -9.25
CA LYS A 42 10.54 16.10 -7.80
C LYS A 42 9.09 16.48 -7.44
N GLU A 43 8.50 17.43 -8.17
CA GLU A 43 7.12 17.88 -7.92
C GLU A 43 6.10 16.75 -8.03
N PHE A 44 6.27 15.85 -9.00
CA PHE A 44 5.39 14.70 -9.15
C PHE A 44 5.83 13.52 -8.30
N MET A 45 7.13 13.24 -8.20
CA MET A 45 7.63 12.12 -7.41
C MET A 45 7.26 12.25 -5.93
N GLU A 46 7.33 13.46 -5.37
CA GLU A 46 6.96 13.74 -3.97
C GLU A 46 5.47 14.07 -3.81
N SER A 47 4.68 13.95 -4.89
CA SER A 47 3.25 14.24 -4.84
C SER A 47 2.54 13.30 -3.88
N ARG A 48 1.83 13.90 -2.92
CA ARG A 48 0.88 13.21 -2.04
C ARG A 48 -0.50 13.03 -2.69
N SER A 49 -0.66 13.41 -3.96
CA SER A 49 -1.89 13.17 -4.70
C SER A 49 -2.08 11.69 -4.93
N LEU A 50 -3.17 11.15 -4.38
CA LEU A 50 -3.55 9.76 -4.58
C LEU A 50 -3.58 9.41 -6.07
N TYR A 51 -4.19 10.27 -6.89
CA TYR A 51 -4.27 10.09 -8.34
C TYR A 51 -2.89 9.95 -8.99
N ILE A 52 -1.96 10.89 -8.73
CA ILE A 52 -0.62 10.89 -9.35
C ILE A 52 0.15 9.62 -8.96
N GLN A 53 0.07 9.19 -7.71
CA GLN A 53 0.76 7.98 -7.24
C GLN A 53 0.34 6.72 -8.01
N ARG A 54 -0.92 6.60 -8.45
CA ARG A 54 -1.36 5.44 -9.27
C ARG A 54 -0.80 5.48 -10.69
N TYR A 55 -0.53 6.65 -11.25
CA TYR A 55 0.19 6.72 -12.53
C TYR A 55 1.67 6.40 -12.33
N LEU A 56 2.29 6.97 -11.30
CA LEU A 56 3.69 6.72 -10.97
C LEU A 56 3.96 5.25 -10.68
N ALA A 57 3.11 4.58 -9.91
CA ALA A 57 3.29 3.16 -9.61
C ALA A 57 3.29 2.29 -10.88
N ALA A 58 2.47 2.61 -11.89
CA ALA A 58 2.49 1.91 -13.18
C ALA A 58 3.79 2.16 -13.95
N GLY A 59 4.26 3.42 -13.98
CA GLY A 59 5.53 3.80 -14.59
C GLY A 59 6.73 3.15 -13.91
N PHE A 60 6.77 3.18 -12.57
CA PHE A 60 7.82 2.58 -11.76
C PHE A 60 7.87 1.07 -11.91
N ALA A 61 6.72 0.40 -11.86
CA ALA A 61 6.61 -1.03 -12.08
C ALA A 61 7.21 -1.43 -13.44
N LYS A 62 6.96 -0.65 -14.50
CA LYS A 62 7.48 -0.95 -15.83
C LYS A 62 8.98 -0.64 -15.97
N ASN A 63 9.39 0.54 -15.54
CA ASN A 63 10.63 1.17 -16.01
C ASN A 63 11.78 1.13 -15.01
N LEU A 64 11.52 1.02 -13.70
CA LEU A 64 12.61 0.91 -12.72
C LEU A 64 13.36 -0.42 -12.87
N ASP A 65 14.62 -0.40 -12.45
CA ASP A 65 15.48 -1.59 -12.38
C ASP A 65 15.51 -2.11 -10.95
N TYR A 66 14.99 -3.30 -10.74
CA TYR A 66 14.82 -3.94 -9.43
C TYR A 66 14.65 -5.44 -9.62
N GLU A 67 14.86 -6.19 -8.54
CA GLU A 67 14.43 -7.59 -8.43
C GLU A 67 13.54 -7.84 -7.20
N THR A 68 13.53 -6.91 -6.25
CA THR A 68 12.61 -6.91 -5.10
C THR A 68 11.67 -5.72 -5.19
N ILE A 69 10.38 -5.91 -4.92
CA ILE A 69 9.41 -4.81 -4.87
C ILE A 69 8.78 -4.71 -3.49
N LEU A 70 8.57 -3.48 -3.01
CA LEU A 70 7.67 -3.18 -1.90
C LEU A 70 6.36 -2.63 -2.45
N VAL A 71 5.26 -3.32 -2.17
CA VAL A 71 3.91 -2.89 -2.58
C VAL A 71 3.02 -2.84 -1.36
N GLY A 72 2.42 -1.69 -1.09
CA GLY A 72 1.55 -1.50 0.08
C GLY A 72 0.80 -0.18 0.04
N SER A 73 0.00 0.05 1.09
CA SER A 73 -0.73 1.31 1.25
C SER A 73 0.14 2.42 1.86
N SER A 74 -0.49 3.40 2.51
CA SER A 74 0.20 4.42 3.30
C SER A 74 1.03 3.83 4.46
N MET A 75 0.72 2.61 4.90
CA MET A 75 1.48 1.91 5.94
C MET A 75 2.92 1.58 5.51
N SER A 76 3.22 1.59 4.21
CA SER A 76 4.56 1.30 3.68
C SER A 76 5.33 2.56 3.27
N GLU A 77 4.76 3.76 3.43
CA GLU A 77 5.36 5.00 2.91
C GLU A 77 6.73 5.29 3.53
N ASN A 78 6.86 5.07 4.84
CA ASN A 78 8.08 5.36 5.59
C ASN A 78 9.17 4.27 5.46
N MET A 79 8.93 3.18 4.73
CA MET A 79 9.97 2.17 4.44
C MET A 79 10.89 2.67 3.33
N THR A 80 12.22 2.48 3.46
CA THR A 80 13.18 2.94 2.45
C THR A 80 13.78 1.78 1.67
N VAL A 81 14.08 2.04 0.40
CA VAL A 81 14.75 1.06 -0.47
C VAL A 81 16.14 0.71 0.08
N ASN A 82 16.93 1.71 0.49
CA ASN A 82 18.27 1.48 1.04
C ASN A 82 18.26 0.51 2.23
N LYS A 83 17.26 0.59 3.12
CA LYS A 83 17.16 -0.30 4.27
C LYS A 83 16.78 -1.73 3.86
N MET A 84 15.92 -1.87 2.85
CA MET A 84 15.58 -3.19 2.29
C MET A 84 16.77 -3.81 1.57
N ASP A 85 17.49 -3.02 0.76
CA ASP A 85 18.65 -3.48 0.01
C ASP A 85 19.78 -3.93 0.95
N GLU A 86 20.03 -3.18 2.01
CA GLU A 86 20.98 -3.57 3.07
C GLU A 86 20.53 -4.85 3.80
N ALA A 87 19.26 -4.94 4.20
CA ALA A 87 18.78 -6.03 5.04
C ALA A 87 18.59 -7.35 4.30
N PHE A 88 18.28 -7.30 3.00
CA PHE A 88 17.98 -8.49 2.18
C PHE A 88 19.04 -8.76 1.11
N ASP A 89 20.11 -7.96 1.01
CA ASP A 89 21.15 -8.05 -0.02
C ASP A 89 20.56 -8.15 -1.43
N THR A 90 19.78 -7.12 -1.80
CA THR A 90 18.95 -7.11 -3.02
C THR A 90 18.96 -5.74 -3.67
N LYS A 91 18.44 -5.65 -4.90
CA LYS A 91 18.02 -4.38 -5.51
C LYS A 91 16.51 -4.19 -5.45
N SER A 92 16.03 -3.21 -4.68
CA SER A 92 14.60 -3.00 -4.47
C SER A 92 14.02 -1.77 -5.18
N ALA A 93 12.71 -1.78 -5.40
CA ALA A 93 11.92 -0.60 -5.73
C ALA A 93 10.69 -0.49 -4.84
N LYS A 94 10.34 0.73 -4.44
CA LYS A 94 9.10 1.02 -3.71
C LYS A 94 8.00 1.43 -4.68
N LEU A 95 6.93 0.63 -4.74
CA LEU A 95 5.77 0.83 -5.60
C LEU A 95 4.48 1.08 -4.78
N SER A 96 4.64 1.39 -3.50
CA SER A 96 3.53 1.66 -2.58
C SER A 96 2.71 2.87 -3.01
N ILE A 97 1.40 2.82 -2.76
CA ILE A 97 0.44 3.87 -3.07
C ILE A 97 -0.38 4.21 -1.83
N SER A 98 -0.48 5.49 -1.51
CA SER A 98 -1.19 5.92 -0.31
C SER A 98 -2.65 5.46 -0.33
N GLY A 99 -3.12 4.88 0.78
CA GLY A 99 -4.47 4.32 0.88
C GLY A 99 -4.80 3.19 -0.12
N GLY A 100 -3.78 2.52 -0.67
CA GLY A 100 -3.94 1.41 -1.62
C GLY A 100 -4.92 0.34 -1.15
N THR A 101 -5.86 0.00 -2.02
CA THR A 101 -6.82 -1.09 -1.83
C THR A 101 -6.28 -2.42 -2.33
N PRO A 102 -6.80 -3.59 -1.92
CA PRO A 102 -6.38 -4.88 -2.45
C PRO A 102 -6.42 -4.94 -3.99
N TYR A 103 -7.44 -4.33 -4.60
CA TYR A 103 -7.56 -4.24 -6.06
C TYR A 103 -6.39 -3.49 -6.71
N GLU A 104 -6.06 -2.32 -6.17
CA GLU A 104 -4.96 -1.51 -6.70
C GLU A 104 -3.59 -2.18 -6.45
N ILE A 105 -3.40 -2.79 -5.28
CA ILE A 105 -2.18 -3.54 -4.91
C ILE A 105 -1.99 -4.75 -5.84
N LYS A 106 -3.06 -5.51 -6.13
CA LYS A 106 -3.05 -6.58 -7.14
C LYS A 106 -2.53 -6.07 -8.47
N ASN A 107 -3.07 -4.95 -8.95
CA ASN A 107 -2.73 -4.43 -10.27
C ASN A 107 -1.27 -3.96 -10.34
N VAL A 108 -0.76 -3.31 -9.28
CA VAL A 108 0.67 -2.96 -9.17
C VAL A 108 1.56 -4.21 -9.19
N LEU A 109 1.23 -5.23 -8.38
CA LEU A 109 1.95 -6.50 -8.35
C LEU A 109 1.95 -7.17 -9.73
N LYS A 110 0.78 -7.31 -10.34
CA LYS A 110 0.62 -7.91 -11.67
C LYS A 110 1.44 -7.19 -12.74
N LYS A 111 1.45 -5.85 -12.72
CA LYS A 111 2.24 -5.04 -13.66
C LYS A 111 3.74 -5.19 -13.43
N ALA A 112 4.20 -5.21 -12.18
CA ALA A 112 5.61 -5.38 -11.87
C ALA A 112 6.10 -6.79 -12.24
N ILE A 113 5.35 -7.83 -11.85
CA ILE A 113 5.70 -9.23 -12.12
C ILE A 113 5.70 -9.52 -13.63
N SER A 114 4.77 -8.95 -14.40
CA SER A 114 4.72 -9.16 -15.86
C SER A 114 5.95 -8.64 -16.63
N THR A 115 6.80 -7.82 -15.98
CA THR A 115 8.10 -7.40 -16.56
C THR A 115 9.15 -8.51 -16.57
N GLY A 116 8.94 -9.58 -15.80
CA GLY A 116 9.92 -10.68 -15.62
C GLY A 116 11.10 -10.33 -14.71
N LYS A 117 11.09 -9.14 -14.07
CA LYS A 117 12.18 -8.67 -13.19
C LYS A 117 12.05 -9.14 -11.74
N VAL A 118 10.81 -9.31 -11.26
CA VAL A 118 10.51 -9.56 -9.84
C VAL A 118 10.91 -10.96 -9.43
N LYS A 119 11.79 -11.08 -8.43
CA LYS A 119 12.10 -12.31 -7.69
C LYS A 119 11.48 -12.32 -6.31
N ASN A 120 11.39 -11.16 -5.65
CA ASN A 120 10.78 -11.03 -4.32
C ASN A 120 9.75 -9.90 -4.29
N ALA A 121 8.63 -10.12 -3.60
CA ALA A 121 7.62 -9.11 -3.35
C ALA A 121 7.34 -9.00 -1.86
N ILE A 122 7.64 -7.84 -1.27
CA ILE A 122 7.26 -7.47 0.09
C ILE A 122 5.91 -6.77 0.01
N VAL A 123 4.88 -7.34 0.63
CA VAL A 123 3.49 -6.87 0.49
C VAL A 123 2.90 -6.51 1.84
N CYS A 124 2.46 -5.27 1.99
CA CYS A 124 1.69 -4.84 3.16
C CYS A 124 0.26 -5.37 3.09
N VAL A 125 -0.16 -6.11 4.10
CA VAL A 125 -1.52 -6.67 4.20
C VAL A 125 -2.36 -5.80 5.13
N ASP A 126 -3.01 -4.81 4.56
CA ASP A 126 -4.00 -3.99 5.27
C ASP A 126 -5.33 -4.75 5.40
N GLY A 127 -5.42 -5.63 6.41
CA GLY A 127 -6.56 -6.52 6.62
C GLY A 127 -7.93 -5.80 6.60
N TYR A 128 -7.99 -4.57 7.10
CA TYR A 128 -9.21 -3.76 7.10
C TYR A 128 -9.72 -3.38 5.70
N MET A 129 -8.85 -3.30 4.69
CA MET A 129 -9.25 -2.90 3.33
C MET A 129 -9.98 -3.99 2.55
N TYR A 130 -9.87 -5.26 2.99
CA TYR A 130 -10.59 -6.38 2.37
C TYR A 130 -12.09 -6.36 2.63
N LYS A 131 -12.58 -5.51 3.55
CA LYS A 131 -14.02 -5.34 3.82
C LYS A 131 -14.81 -4.70 2.66
N ASN A 132 -14.10 -4.11 1.69
CA ASN A 132 -14.71 -3.42 0.55
C ASN A 132 -14.97 -4.39 -0.60
N GLU A 133 -15.69 -3.91 -1.62
CA GLU A 133 -15.88 -4.63 -2.88
C GLU A 133 -14.54 -5.04 -3.52
N ILE A 134 -14.57 -6.12 -4.30
CA ILE A 134 -13.38 -6.78 -4.86
C ILE A 134 -12.60 -5.84 -5.79
N ASP A 135 -13.29 -4.97 -6.52
CA ASP A 135 -12.72 -4.00 -7.46
C ASP A 135 -12.69 -2.57 -6.92
N PHE A 136 -12.89 -2.39 -5.61
CA PHE A 136 -12.93 -1.08 -5.00
C PHE A 136 -11.60 -0.32 -5.18
N HIS A 137 -11.67 0.92 -5.67
CA HIS A 137 -10.56 1.85 -5.76
C HIS A 137 -11.00 3.25 -5.26
N ARG A 138 -10.10 3.98 -4.59
CA ARG A 138 -10.46 5.25 -3.91
C ARG A 138 -10.62 6.46 -4.82
N THR A 139 -9.95 6.43 -5.97
CA THR A 139 -9.92 7.53 -6.94
C THR A 139 -10.16 6.97 -8.33
N PRO A 140 -10.46 7.80 -9.35
CA PRO A 140 -10.37 7.35 -10.74
C PRO A 140 -9.02 6.65 -10.98
N TYR A 141 -9.09 5.38 -11.40
CA TYR A 141 -7.94 4.49 -11.46
C TYR A 141 -7.56 4.19 -12.91
N PRO A 142 -6.30 4.39 -13.33
CA PRO A 142 -5.90 4.23 -14.72
C PRO A 142 -5.61 2.76 -15.06
N GLU A 143 -6.63 1.90 -15.02
CA GLU A 143 -6.52 0.45 -15.24
C GLU A 143 -5.73 0.08 -16.50
N TYR A 144 -5.92 0.88 -17.56
CA TYR A 144 -5.27 0.69 -18.85
C TYR A 144 -3.73 0.73 -18.78
N LEU A 145 -3.15 1.44 -17.79
CA LEU A 145 -1.69 1.47 -17.59
C LEU A 145 -1.14 0.20 -16.92
N TYR A 146 -2.01 -0.62 -16.32
CA TYR A 146 -1.66 -1.84 -15.63
C TYR A 146 -1.84 -3.10 -16.48
N ASP A 147 -2.34 -2.96 -17.71
CA ASP A 147 -2.39 -4.04 -18.69
C ASP A 147 -1.15 -4.01 -19.63
N ASN A 148 -1.19 -4.85 -20.68
CA ASN A 148 -0.13 -4.97 -21.68
C ASN A 148 -0.58 -4.49 -23.08
N ASN A 149 -1.64 -3.69 -23.17
CA ASN A 149 -2.22 -3.22 -24.42
C ASN A 149 -1.79 -1.78 -24.76
N PRO A 150 -0.76 -1.57 -25.60
CA PRO A 150 -0.26 -0.23 -25.89
C PRO A 150 -1.25 0.68 -26.65
N PHE A 151 -2.34 0.14 -27.21
CA PHE A 151 -3.29 0.96 -27.97
C PHE A 151 -4.23 1.77 -27.06
N ASN A 152 -4.48 1.32 -25.83
CA ASN A 152 -5.33 2.06 -24.90
C ASN A 152 -4.56 3.17 -24.15
N ASP A 153 -3.22 3.16 -24.20
CA ASP A 153 -2.34 4.23 -23.72
C ASP A 153 -2.59 5.58 -24.45
N LEU A 154 -3.30 5.58 -25.59
CA LEU A 154 -3.80 6.81 -26.20
C LEU A 154 -4.64 7.64 -25.22
N ARG A 155 -5.27 7.02 -24.21
CA ARG A 155 -5.97 7.73 -23.12
C ARG A 155 -5.02 8.56 -22.25
N TYR A 156 -3.77 8.14 -22.10
CA TYR A 156 -2.70 8.89 -21.43
C TYR A 156 -2.16 9.99 -22.34
N LEU A 157 -1.78 9.62 -23.57
CA LEU A 157 -1.17 10.54 -24.55
C LEU A 157 -2.11 11.65 -25.02
N LEU A 158 -3.43 11.42 -24.98
CA LEU A 158 -4.42 12.41 -25.39
C LEU A 158 -5.13 13.09 -24.21
N ASN A 159 -4.55 13.03 -23.01
CA ASN A 159 -5.13 13.63 -21.81
C ASN A 159 -4.71 15.09 -21.62
N LEU A 160 -5.68 16.00 -21.58
CA LEU A 160 -5.41 17.44 -21.41
C LEU A 160 -4.80 17.81 -20.04
N VAL A 161 -5.08 17.07 -18.98
CA VAL A 161 -4.47 17.31 -17.65
C VAL A 161 -3.00 16.92 -17.70
N ILE A 162 -2.69 15.74 -18.23
CA ILE A 162 -1.31 15.26 -18.36
C ILE A 162 -0.51 16.15 -19.32
N PHE A 163 -1.14 16.67 -20.38
CA PHE A 163 -0.49 17.63 -21.27
C PHE A 163 -0.13 18.93 -20.55
N LYS A 164 -1.03 19.46 -19.70
CA LYS A 164 -0.73 20.64 -18.87
C LYS A 164 0.44 20.38 -17.93
N ASP A 165 0.45 19.21 -17.29
CA ASP A 165 1.53 18.79 -16.40
C ASP A 165 2.86 18.69 -17.16
N ALA A 166 2.86 18.08 -18.35
CA ALA A 166 4.04 18.01 -19.22
C ALA A 166 4.55 19.41 -19.62
N VAL A 167 3.65 20.30 -20.06
CA VAL A 167 4.02 21.69 -20.40
C VAL A 167 4.60 22.41 -19.17
N GLN A 168 3.99 22.26 -18.00
CA GLN A 168 4.48 22.87 -16.75
C GLN A 168 5.91 22.40 -16.41
N LEU A 169 6.21 21.11 -16.56
CA LEU A 169 7.57 20.60 -16.36
C LEU A 169 8.55 21.22 -17.34
N TYR A 170 8.18 21.24 -18.61
CA TYR A 170 9.03 21.78 -19.68
C TYR A 170 9.31 23.27 -19.48
N THR A 171 8.29 24.08 -19.14
CA THR A 171 8.47 25.53 -18.96
C THR A 171 9.27 25.88 -17.71
N ASN A 172 9.14 25.07 -16.65
CA ASN A 172 9.77 25.39 -15.37
C ASN A 172 11.22 24.88 -15.27
N ASN A 173 11.77 24.20 -16.29
CA ASN A 173 13.10 23.59 -16.28
C ASN A 173 13.38 22.77 -15.00
N LYS A 174 12.34 22.19 -14.40
CA LYS A 174 12.46 21.37 -13.19
C LYS A 174 13.06 20.02 -13.57
N SER A 175 14.37 20.01 -13.75
CA SER A 175 15.17 18.80 -13.73
C SER A 175 15.05 18.16 -12.35
N THR A 176 15.26 16.85 -12.25
CA THR A 176 15.45 16.16 -10.97
C THR A 176 16.42 16.96 -10.11
N PRO A 177 15.99 17.55 -8.98
CA PRO A 177 16.86 18.36 -8.16
C PRO A 177 18.05 17.53 -7.67
N GLU A 178 19.20 18.18 -7.53
CA GLU A 178 20.39 17.60 -6.93
C GLU A 178 20.02 17.03 -5.54
N GLY A 179 20.21 15.73 -5.34
CA GLY A 179 19.86 15.02 -4.11
C GLY A 179 18.43 14.42 -4.03
N PHE A 180 17.60 14.48 -5.09
CA PHE A 180 16.38 13.65 -5.12
C PHE A 180 16.75 12.17 -5.19
N ASP A 181 16.31 11.43 -4.18
CA ASP A 181 16.54 10.00 -4.06
C ASP A 181 15.21 9.26 -4.10
N ILE A 182 14.98 8.53 -5.19
CA ILE A 182 13.78 7.70 -5.38
C ILE A 182 13.64 6.64 -4.28
N ASN A 183 14.74 6.27 -3.63
CA ASN A 183 14.74 5.33 -2.51
C ASN A 183 13.98 5.84 -1.28
N ASN A 184 13.78 7.16 -1.21
CA ASN A 184 13.12 7.88 -0.10
C ASN A 184 11.74 8.44 -0.49
N LEU A 185 11.12 7.97 -1.59
CA LEU A 185 9.77 8.37 -2.00
C LEU A 185 8.77 8.34 -0.84
N TYR A 186 7.89 9.32 -0.72
CA TYR A 186 6.82 9.34 0.30
C TYR A 186 7.27 9.30 1.78
N LEU A 187 8.56 9.46 2.09
CA LEU A 187 8.98 9.67 3.47
C LEU A 187 8.27 10.88 4.05
N ASP A 188 7.85 10.76 5.30
CA ASP A 188 7.30 11.88 6.05
C ASP A 188 8.30 13.04 6.15
N ASN A 189 7.76 14.24 6.31
CA ASN A 189 8.57 15.43 6.48
C ASN A 189 9.46 15.27 7.74
N PRO A 190 10.73 15.71 7.73
CA PRO A 190 11.57 15.69 8.92
C PRO A 190 10.95 16.39 10.16
N ASN A 191 10.02 17.33 9.94
CA ASN A 191 9.30 18.05 10.99
C ASN A 191 7.99 17.36 11.41
N THR A 192 7.67 16.18 10.89
CA THR A 192 6.50 15.40 11.32
C THR A 192 6.66 15.01 12.79
N ILE A 193 5.67 15.37 13.60
CA ILE A 193 5.65 15.07 15.02
C ILE A 193 5.04 13.69 15.24
N TYR A 194 5.79 12.82 15.91
CA TYR A 194 5.33 11.56 16.45
C TYR A 194 5.38 11.69 17.97
N SER A 195 4.26 11.46 18.65
CA SER A 195 4.20 11.50 20.12
C SER A 195 2.89 10.95 20.65
N TYR A 196 2.91 10.50 21.90
CA TYR A 196 1.71 10.12 22.63
C TYR A 196 0.65 11.24 22.63
N ASP A 197 1.06 12.48 22.92
CA ASP A 197 0.15 13.63 22.97
C ASP A 197 -0.45 13.93 21.59
N ARG A 198 0.33 13.79 20.52
CA ARG A 198 -0.16 14.01 19.15
C ARG A 198 -1.22 12.98 18.75
N VAL A 199 -1.04 11.72 19.12
CA VAL A 199 -2.01 10.66 18.82
C VAL A 199 -3.32 10.87 19.58
N LEU A 200 -3.24 11.38 20.81
CA LEU A 200 -4.41 11.66 21.64
C LEU A 200 -5.07 13.02 21.39
N ASP A 201 -4.45 13.89 20.60
CA ASP A 201 -5.04 15.15 20.16
C ASP A 201 -6.35 14.88 19.39
N GLY A 202 -7.49 15.23 20.00
CA GLY A 202 -8.82 14.91 19.47
C GLY A 202 -9.28 13.45 19.63
N TYR A 203 -8.62 12.65 20.48
CA TYR A 203 -9.07 11.30 20.83
C TYR A 203 -10.17 11.36 21.90
N GLU A 204 -11.41 11.59 21.45
CA GLU A 204 -12.60 11.66 22.32
C GLU A 204 -13.29 10.29 22.52
N VAL A 205 -12.78 9.23 21.88
CA VAL A 205 -13.39 7.89 21.92
C VAL A 205 -12.93 7.15 23.19
N PRO A 206 -13.84 6.66 24.06
CA PRO A 206 -13.46 5.83 25.20
C PRO A 206 -12.62 4.62 24.77
N ILE A 207 -11.65 4.15 25.56
CA ILE A 207 -10.94 2.91 25.21
C ILE A 207 -11.93 1.74 25.27
N TYR A 208 -11.76 0.72 24.41
CA TYR A 208 -12.62 -0.47 24.41
C TYR A 208 -12.84 -1.03 25.83
N SER A 209 -11.80 -1.10 26.67
CA SER A 209 -11.89 -1.50 28.08
C SER A 209 -12.88 -0.67 28.91
N ASP A 210 -13.08 0.60 28.55
CA ASP A 210 -13.87 1.56 29.33
C ASP A 210 -15.37 1.47 29.00
N ILE A 211 -15.72 0.87 27.85
CA ILE A 211 -17.11 0.76 27.34
C ILE A 211 -17.59 -0.68 27.20
N ARG A 212 -16.70 -1.66 27.36
CA ARG A 212 -17.00 -3.07 27.09
C ARG A 212 -17.34 -3.81 28.36
N ASP A 213 -18.34 -4.67 28.26
CA ASP A 213 -18.77 -5.51 29.37
C ASP A 213 -17.71 -6.59 29.64
N ASN A 214 -17.04 -6.48 30.79
CA ASN A 214 -16.00 -7.41 31.23
C ASN A 214 -16.53 -8.82 31.56
N THR A 215 -17.85 -9.03 31.48
CA THR A 215 -18.49 -10.36 31.57
C THR A 215 -18.55 -11.08 30.23
N LEU A 216 -18.22 -10.42 29.11
CA LEU A 216 -18.19 -11.04 27.79
C LEU A 216 -17.09 -12.11 27.71
N GLU A 217 -17.42 -13.19 27.01
CA GLU A 217 -16.47 -14.26 26.68
C GLU A 217 -15.23 -13.71 25.96
N ASN A 218 -14.07 -14.31 26.21
CA ASN A 218 -12.79 -13.93 25.59
C ASN A 218 -12.93 -13.78 24.06
N ASP A 219 -12.45 -12.66 23.52
CA ASP A 219 -12.53 -12.36 22.08
C ASP A 219 -11.89 -13.43 21.21
N PHE A 220 -10.82 -14.09 21.69
CA PHE A 220 -10.23 -15.21 20.97
C PHE A 220 -11.23 -16.36 20.78
N LYS A 221 -11.99 -16.72 21.82
CA LYS A 221 -13.03 -17.76 21.72
C LYS A 221 -14.18 -17.32 20.83
N ARG A 222 -14.65 -16.08 20.98
CA ARG A 222 -15.73 -15.51 20.14
C ARG A 222 -15.33 -15.49 18.66
N MET A 223 -14.07 -15.22 18.37
CA MET A 223 -13.50 -15.27 17.02
C MET A 223 -13.45 -16.69 16.46
N LEU A 224 -13.07 -17.70 17.25
CA LEU A 224 -13.10 -19.11 16.81
C LEU A 224 -14.51 -19.59 16.47
N SER A 225 -15.54 -19.04 17.12
CA SER A 225 -16.95 -19.29 16.82
C SER A 225 -17.58 -18.24 15.91
N PHE A 226 -16.79 -17.42 15.21
CA PHE A 226 -17.32 -16.37 14.35
C PHE A 226 -18.15 -16.99 13.21
N PRO A 227 -19.35 -16.45 12.86
CA PRO A 227 -20.22 -17.09 11.88
C PRO A 227 -19.60 -17.15 10.49
N GLU A 228 -19.44 -18.37 9.95
CA GLU A 228 -18.90 -18.62 8.60
C GLU A 228 -19.83 -18.10 7.49
N ASP A 229 -21.13 -17.99 7.77
CA ASP A 229 -22.15 -17.45 6.87
C ASP A 229 -22.27 -15.92 6.92
N ASN A 230 -21.43 -15.24 7.71
CA ASN A 230 -21.42 -13.78 7.78
C ASN A 230 -21.03 -13.16 6.42
N GLU A 231 -21.94 -12.42 5.80
CA GLU A 231 -21.74 -11.87 4.45
C GLU A 231 -20.48 -10.99 4.31
N HIS A 232 -20.17 -10.18 5.32
CA HIS A 232 -18.98 -9.33 5.29
C HIS A 232 -17.68 -10.14 5.44
N TYR A 233 -17.71 -11.24 6.18
CA TYR A 233 -16.57 -12.15 6.28
C TYR A 233 -16.33 -12.88 4.95
N ILE A 234 -17.41 -13.40 4.34
CA ILE A 234 -17.36 -14.00 3.01
C ILE A 234 -16.83 -13.02 1.97
N LEU A 235 -17.26 -11.75 2.01
CA LEU A 235 -16.75 -10.71 1.13
C LEU A 235 -15.23 -10.52 1.28
N MET A 236 -14.73 -10.48 2.52
CA MET A 236 -13.30 -10.37 2.79
C MET A 236 -12.52 -11.55 2.21
N GLN A 237 -13.02 -12.78 2.38
CA GLN A 237 -12.42 -13.99 1.80
C GLN A 237 -12.36 -13.90 0.27
N LYS A 238 -13.48 -13.57 -0.39
CA LYS A 238 -13.55 -13.40 -1.85
C LYS A 238 -12.61 -12.31 -2.35
N ASN A 239 -12.50 -11.20 -1.63
CA ASN A 239 -11.60 -10.11 -1.97
C ASN A 239 -10.13 -10.57 -1.89
N PHE A 240 -9.75 -11.25 -0.81
CA PHE A 240 -8.43 -11.86 -0.67
C PHE A 240 -8.11 -12.86 -1.77
N GLU A 241 -9.05 -13.75 -2.06
CA GLU A 241 -8.90 -14.77 -3.10
C GLU A 241 -8.65 -14.15 -4.48
N ALA A 242 -9.44 -13.12 -4.83
CA ALA A 242 -9.36 -12.45 -6.12
C ALA A 242 -8.13 -11.54 -6.26
N ASN A 243 -7.68 -10.90 -5.17
CA ASN A 243 -6.69 -9.83 -5.24
C ASN A 243 -5.27 -10.21 -4.78
N LEU A 244 -5.12 -11.15 -3.84
CA LEU A 244 -3.79 -11.53 -3.35
C LEU A 244 -3.49 -13.00 -3.63
N LEU A 245 -4.40 -13.90 -3.27
CA LEU A 245 -4.18 -15.34 -3.46
C LEU A 245 -4.02 -15.72 -4.93
N SER A 246 -4.81 -15.11 -5.83
CA SER A 246 -4.71 -15.33 -7.29
C SER A 246 -3.31 -15.01 -7.82
N ILE A 247 -2.74 -13.86 -7.40
CA ILE A 247 -1.40 -13.44 -7.82
C ILE A 247 -0.33 -14.39 -7.29
N ILE A 248 -0.45 -14.84 -6.03
CA ILE A 248 0.49 -15.80 -5.44
C ILE A 248 0.43 -17.14 -6.19
N LYS A 249 -0.77 -17.65 -6.45
CA LYS A 249 -1.01 -18.90 -7.19
C LYS A 249 -0.42 -18.86 -8.60
N ASP A 250 -0.60 -17.75 -9.30
CA ASP A 250 -0.19 -17.61 -10.70
C ASP A 250 1.33 -17.37 -10.86
N ASN A 251 2.06 -17.10 -9.77
CA ASN A 251 3.48 -16.73 -9.81
C ASN A 251 4.31 -17.51 -8.77
N PRO A 252 4.44 -18.84 -8.90
CA PRO A 252 5.17 -19.68 -7.94
C PRO A 252 6.68 -19.38 -7.88
N ASP A 253 7.25 -18.79 -8.92
CA ASP A 253 8.68 -18.44 -8.98
C ASP A 253 9.03 -17.12 -8.24
N VAL A 254 8.01 -16.39 -7.77
CA VAL A 254 8.18 -15.15 -6.98
C VAL A 254 8.06 -15.48 -5.50
N ASN A 255 9.02 -15.03 -4.68
CA ASN A 255 8.93 -15.14 -3.23
C ASN A 255 8.11 -13.97 -2.65
N PHE A 256 7.03 -14.27 -1.94
CA PHE A 256 6.18 -13.26 -1.31
C PHE A 256 6.47 -13.17 0.19
N LYS A 257 6.84 -11.98 0.66
CA LYS A 257 6.93 -11.63 2.09
C LYS A 257 5.75 -10.73 2.43
N LEU A 258 4.70 -11.32 3.00
CA LEU A 258 3.52 -10.59 3.43
C LEU A 258 3.73 -10.10 4.86
N TYR A 259 3.29 -8.89 5.18
CA TYR A 259 3.32 -8.43 6.56
C TYR A 259 2.05 -7.69 6.97
N TYR A 260 1.56 -7.97 8.19
CA TYR A 260 0.52 -7.18 8.82
C TYR A 260 1.16 -5.96 9.51
N PRO A 261 0.81 -4.73 9.14
CA PRO A 261 1.42 -3.54 9.71
C PRO A 261 1.06 -3.38 11.19
N PRO A 262 1.99 -2.89 12.04
CA PRO A 262 1.75 -2.64 13.46
C PRO A 262 0.99 -1.33 13.64
N ASN A 263 -0.31 -1.30 13.31
CA ASN A 263 -1.12 -0.17 13.71
C ASN A 263 -1.15 -0.08 15.25
N SER A 264 -1.19 1.13 15.81
CA SER A 264 -1.23 1.28 17.27
C SER A 264 -2.45 0.58 17.85
N ILE A 265 -2.40 0.21 19.13
CA ILE A 265 -3.55 -0.44 19.78
C ILE A 265 -4.82 0.44 19.73
N LEU A 266 -4.67 1.76 19.64
CA LEU A 266 -5.79 2.70 19.50
C LEU A 266 -6.45 2.67 18.11
N TYR A 267 -5.75 2.22 17.06
CA TYR A 267 -6.33 2.04 15.72
C TYR A 267 -7.56 1.13 15.74
N TRP A 268 -7.46 0.04 16.49
CA TRP A 268 -8.51 -0.97 16.56
C TRP A 268 -9.79 -0.40 17.16
N ASN A 269 -9.65 0.50 18.13
CA ASN A 269 -10.79 1.21 18.69
C ASN A 269 -11.36 2.25 17.74
N ARG A 270 -10.50 3.14 17.24
CA ARG A 270 -10.93 4.28 16.43
C ARG A 270 -11.46 3.88 15.05
N THR A 271 -10.93 2.82 14.45
CA THR A 271 -11.16 2.49 13.03
C THR A 271 -11.88 1.16 12.84
N VAL A 272 -11.49 0.13 13.60
CA VAL A 272 -12.03 -1.22 13.40
C VAL A 272 -13.43 -1.30 14.01
N GLY A 273 -13.63 -0.92 15.28
CA GLY A 273 -14.97 -0.65 15.87
C GLY A 273 -15.92 -1.87 15.98
N GLY A 274 -16.69 -1.98 17.06
CA GLY A 274 -17.74 -3.01 17.21
C GLY A 274 -17.25 -4.45 16.96
N ASP A 275 -18.06 -5.35 16.39
CA ASP A 275 -17.68 -6.75 16.10
C ASP A 275 -16.73 -6.91 14.89
N GLN A 276 -16.30 -5.83 14.24
CA GLN A 276 -15.39 -5.92 13.10
C GLN A 276 -14.03 -6.50 13.48
N HIS A 277 -13.56 -6.27 14.72
CA HIS A 277 -12.27 -6.81 15.16
C HIS A 277 -12.28 -8.35 15.17
N LEU A 278 -13.36 -8.97 15.65
CA LEU A 278 -13.51 -10.43 15.60
C LEU A 278 -13.45 -10.96 14.17
N ARG A 279 -14.14 -10.26 13.24
CA ARG A 279 -14.10 -10.59 11.82
C ARG A 279 -12.69 -10.48 11.24
N LEU A 280 -11.95 -9.42 11.56
CA LEU A 280 -10.57 -9.25 11.08
C LEU A 280 -9.64 -10.33 11.63
N LEU A 281 -9.79 -10.69 12.91
CA LEU A 281 -9.01 -11.76 13.55
C LEU A 281 -9.32 -13.13 12.93
N ARG A 282 -10.60 -13.44 12.67
CA ARG A 282 -11.01 -14.66 11.96
C ARG A 282 -10.48 -14.68 10.53
N PHE A 283 -10.56 -13.55 9.84
CA PHE A 283 -10.04 -13.41 8.48
C PHE A 283 -8.52 -13.57 8.40
N LYS A 284 -7.79 -13.07 9.40
CA LYS A 284 -6.35 -13.29 9.52
C LYS A 284 -5.99 -14.76 9.69
N GLN A 285 -6.75 -15.50 10.50
CA GLN A 285 -6.62 -16.96 10.60
C GLN A 285 -6.83 -17.62 9.22
N TYR A 286 -7.93 -17.28 8.53
CA TYR A 286 -8.22 -17.82 7.20
C TYR A 286 -7.10 -17.56 6.19
N MET A 287 -6.55 -16.34 6.16
CA MET A 287 -5.44 -15.99 5.28
C MET A 287 -4.21 -16.85 5.55
N TYR A 288 -3.80 -17.02 6.81
CA TYR A 288 -2.66 -17.87 7.14
C TYR A 288 -2.90 -19.33 6.75
N GLU A 289 -4.05 -19.89 7.13
CA GLU A 289 -4.40 -21.29 6.83
C GLU A 289 -4.50 -21.57 5.34
N THR A 290 -4.87 -20.58 4.53
CA THR A 290 -4.89 -20.69 3.06
C THR A 290 -3.48 -20.59 2.47
N LEU A 291 -2.66 -19.68 2.99
CA LEU A 291 -1.36 -19.34 2.39
C LEU A 291 -0.21 -20.25 2.82
N ARG A 292 -0.34 -20.96 3.95
CA ARG A 292 0.68 -21.94 4.42
C ARG A 292 0.95 -23.07 3.42
N GLU A 293 0.03 -23.33 2.50
CA GLU A 293 0.18 -24.31 1.41
C GLU A 293 1.16 -23.84 0.31
N TYR A 294 1.58 -22.57 0.33
CA TYR A 294 2.46 -21.97 -0.68
C TYR A 294 3.88 -21.80 -0.12
N PRO A 295 4.86 -22.63 -0.54
CA PRO A 295 6.21 -22.60 0.03
C PRO A 295 7.00 -21.33 -0.33
N ASN A 296 6.55 -20.58 -1.33
CA ASN A 296 7.11 -19.29 -1.73
C ASN A 296 6.51 -18.11 -0.94
N VAL A 297 5.73 -18.36 0.12
CA VAL A 297 5.10 -17.32 0.94
C VAL A 297 5.64 -17.35 2.38
N GLU A 298 6.08 -16.20 2.85
CA GLU A 298 6.35 -15.91 4.26
C GLU A 298 5.36 -14.87 4.76
N ILE A 299 4.79 -15.06 5.95
CA ILE A 299 3.84 -14.12 6.55
C ILE A 299 4.39 -13.63 7.88
N TYR A 300 4.51 -12.33 8.03
CA TYR A 300 4.97 -11.67 9.23
C TYR A 300 3.83 -10.92 9.90
N ASP A 301 3.77 -11.01 11.23
CA ASP A 301 2.72 -10.36 12.00
C ASP A 301 3.27 -9.50 13.12
N PHE A 302 3.15 -8.20 12.93
CA PHE A 302 3.64 -7.20 13.87
C PHE A 302 2.56 -6.64 14.78
N GLN A 303 1.31 -7.10 14.65
CA GLN A 303 0.17 -6.49 15.34
C GLN A 303 0.12 -6.80 16.84
N ASP A 304 0.70 -7.89 17.30
CA ASP A 304 0.81 -8.23 18.73
C ASP A 304 2.15 -7.80 19.37
N VAL A 305 3.03 -7.12 18.62
CA VAL A 305 4.34 -6.66 19.12
C VAL A 305 4.15 -5.43 20.00
N LYS A 306 3.85 -5.69 21.27
CA LYS A 306 3.43 -4.68 22.26
C LYS A 306 4.40 -3.50 22.40
N GLN A 307 5.70 -3.75 22.29
CA GLN A 307 6.74 -2.71 22.35
C GLN A 307 6.62 -1.68 21.21
N ILE A 308 5.97 -2.05 20.10
CA ILE A 308 5.70 -1.17 18.97
C ILE A 308 4.24 -0.68 19.04
N THR A 309 3.26 -1.56 19.22
CA THR A 309 1.84 -1.19 19.10
C THR A 309 1.28 -0.36 20.27
N PHE A 310 1.93 -0.40 21.44
CA PHE A 310 1.54 0.41 22.62
C PHE A 310 2.41 1.65 22.83
N ASN A 311 3.54 1.78 22.12
CA ASN A 311 4.40 2.95 22.22
C ASN A 311 3.95 4.02 21.22
N LEU A 312 3.14 4.98 21.68
CA LEU A 312 2.58 6.03 20.84
C LEU A 312 3.61 7.08 20.41
N GLU A 313 4.82 7.10 20.99
CA GLU A 313 5.92 7.95 20.51
C GLU A 313 6.35 7.59 19.08
N TYR A 314 6.01 6.39 18.62
CA TYR A 314 6.25 5.98 17.25
C TYR A 314 5.21 6.45 16.24
N TYR A 315 4.12 7.11 16.66
CA TYR A 315 2.99 7.36 15.78
C TYR A 315 2.63 8.85 15.68
N LYS A 316 2.21 9.26 14.48
CA LYS A 316 1.72 10.62 14.19
C LYS A 316 0.19 10.72 14.24
N ASP A 317 -0.48 9.57 14.19
CA ASP A 317 -1.91 9.36 14.38
C ASP A 317 -2.14 7.90 14.85
N SER A 318 -3.37 7.42 15.02
CA SER A 318 -3.59 6.06 15.53
C SER A 318 -3.05 4.94 14.64
N SER A 319 -2.74 5.19 13.36
CA SER A 319 -2.37 4.17 12.38
C SER A 319 -0.95 4.28 11.85
N HIS A 320 -0.44 5.48 11.59
CA HIS A 320 0.78 5.69 10.84
C HIS A 320 1.99 5.83 11.77
N TYR A 321 2.95 4.92 11.59
CA TYR A 321 4.17 4.81 12.37
C TYR A 321 5.38 5.44 11.66
N SER A 322 6.40 5.73 12.46
CA SER A 322 7.62 6.42 12.05
C SER A 322 8.53 5.56 11.19
N LYS A 323 9.51 6.20 10.54
CA LYS A 323 10.60 5.51 9.83
C LYS A 323 11.37 4.54 10.74
N GLU A 324 11.56 4.88 12.01
CA GLU A 324 12.23 3.99 12.97
C GLU A 324 11.50 2.65 13.09
N VAL A 325 10.17 2.66 13.18
CA VAL A 325 9.38 1.42 13.19
C VAL A 325 9.54 0.67 11.87
N CYS A 326 9.45 1.34 10.73
CA CYS A 326 9.68 0.72 9.42
C CYS A 326 11.03 -0.02 9.34
N ASP A 327 12.11 0.61 9.82
CA ASP A 327 13.45 0.02 9.84
C ASP A 327 13.47 -1.24 10.72
N LYS A 328 12.83 -1.20 11.90
CA LYS A 328 12.66 -2.39 12.77
C LYS A 328 11.87 -3.50 12.08
N LEU A 329 10.81 -3.18 11.33
CA LEU A 329 10.03 -4.20 10.62
C LEU A 329 10.87 -4.89 9.54
N ILE A 330 11.66 -4.12 8.79
CA ILE A 330 12.57 -4.66 7.76
C ILE A 330 13.60 -5.60 8.40
N GLU A 331 14.24 -5.18 9.50
CA GLU A 331 15.20 -6.01 10.23
C GLU A 331 14.56 -7.30 10.79
N ARG A 332 13.34 -7.19 11.33
CA ARG A 332 12.58 -8.34 11.85
C ARG A 332 12.25 -9.33 10.74
N MET A 333 11.80 -8.86 9.57
CA MET A 333 11.61 -9.71 8.39
C MET A 333 12.92 -10.37 7.94
N ALA A 334 14.03 -9.62 7.87
CA ALA A 334 15.34 -10.16 7.46
C ALA A 334 15.87 -11.24 8.41
N THR A 335 15.61 -11.09 9.71
CA THR A 335 15.98 -12.05 10.76
C THR A 335 14.94 -13.13 11.00
N LYS A 336 13.85 -13.16 10.22
CA LYS A 336 12.69 -14.02 10.38
C LYS A 336 12.00 -13.93 11.76
N THR A 337 12.15 -12.80 12.43
CA THR A 337 11.45 -12.49 13.67
C THR A 337 9.98 -12.17 13.36
N ASP A 338 9.05 -12.72 14.15
CA ASP A 338 7.59 -12.68 13.95
C ASP A 338 7.06 -13.38 12.68
N LEU A 339 7.86 -14.26 12.07
CA LEU A 339 7.36 -15.16 11.05
C LEU A 339 6.25 -16.04 11.64
N LEU A 340 5.11 -16.10 10.95
CA LEU A 340 4.02 -16.99 11.29
C LEU A 340 4.38 -18.43 10.92
N THR A 341 4.11 -19.35 11.84
CA THR A 341 4.26 -20.79 11.68
C THR A 341 3.06 -21.50 12.24
N ASP A 342 2.93 -22.79 11.94
CA ASP A 342 1.84 -23.64 12.41
C ASP A 342 1.79 -23.72 13.94
N ASP A 343 2.94 -23.55 14.58
CA ASP A 343 3.09 -23.57 16.03
C ASP A 343 2.69 -22.25 16.70
N ASN A 344 2.68 -21.12 15.98
CA ASN A 344 2.56 -19.79 16.60
C ASN A 344 1.40 -18.91 16.11
N TYR A 345 0.80 -19.19 14.95
CA TYR A 345 -0.15 -18.26 14.32
C TYR A 345 -1.38 -17.99 15.19
N LEU A 346 -1.97 -19.04 15.79
CA LEU A 346 -3.08 -18.90 16.74
C LEU A 346 -2.66 -18.15 18.01
N GLN A 347 -1.44 -18.38 18.51
CA GLN A 347 -0.95 -17.69 19.70
C GLN A 347 -0.82 -16.18 19.47
N LYS A 348 -0.34 -15.75 18.30
CA LYS A 348 -0.24 -14.31 17.98
C LYS A 348 -1.63 -13.67 17.83
N ILE A 349 -2.60 -14.38 17.27
CA ILE A 349 -3.99 -13.93 17.22
C ILE A 349 -4.60 -13.84 18.62
N GLU A 350 -4.34 -14.82 19.49
CA GLU A 350 -4.78 -14.79 20.89
C GLU A 350 -4.12 -13.63 21.66
N ASN A 351 -2.82 -13.41 21.48
CA ASN A 351 -2.08 -12.30 22.09
C ASN A 351 -2.71 -10.95 21.70
N LEU A 352 -2.95 -10.74 20.41
CA LEU A 352 -3.60 -9.54 19.92
C LEU A 352 -5.02 -9.40 20.49
N SER A 353 -5.81 -10.47 20.50
CA SER A 353 -7.16 -10.46 21.08
C SER A 353 -7.14 -10.05 22.55
N ASN A 354 -6.22 -10.61 23.34
CA ASN A 354 -6.02 -10.27 24.74
C ASN A 354 -5.55 -8.81 24.92
N GLN A 355 -4.66 -8.32 24.06
CA GLN A 355 -4.23 -6.93 24.07
C GLN A 355 -5.41 -5.99 23.78
N LEU A 356 -6.24 -6.30 22.77
CA LEU A 356 -7.42 -5.50 22.42
C LEU A 356 -8.46 -5.45 23.54
N GLN A 357 -8.67 -6.57 24.22
CA GLN A 357 -9.64 -6.67 25.30
C GLN A 357 -9.18 -5.95 26.58
N ASN A 358 -7.87 -5.96 26.87
CA ASN A 358 -7.35 -5.52 28.16
C ASN A 358 -6.53 -4.21 28.11
N ALA A 359 -6.28 -3.63 26.93
CA ALA A 359 -5.52 -2.40 26.79
C ALA A 359 -6.17 -1.25 27.57
N THR A 360 -5.37 -0.51 28.33
CA THR A 360 -5.81 0.70 29.06
C THR A 360 -4.94 1.89 28.69
N LEU A 361 -5.47 3.11 28.81
CA LEU A 361 -4.68 4.34 28.61
C LEU A 361 -3.45 4.39 29.52
N LYS A 362 -3.58 3.89 30.75
CA LYS A 362 -2.47 3.80 31.70
C LYS A 362 -1.34 2.93 31.15
N GLU A 363 -1.66 1.73 30.69
CA GLU A 363 -0.67 0.82 30.12
C GLU A 363 -0.01 1.42 28.87
N ILE A 364 -0.80 1.97 27.96
CA ILE A 364 -0.29 2.63 26.73
C ILE A 364 0.67 3.78 27.09
N ARG A 365 0.32 4.60 28.09
CA ARG A 365 1.18 5.66 28.58
C ARG A 365 2.47 5.14 29.21
N GLU A 366 2.44 3.99 29.90
CA GLU A 366 3.65 3.38 30.47
C GLU A 366 4.59 2.86 29.37
N TYR A 367 4.05 2.25 28.31
CA TYR A 367 4.85 1.83 27.15
C TYR A 367 5.43 3.01 26.38
N SER A 368 4.73 4.14 26.32
CA SER A 368 5.18 5.34 25.61
C SER A 368 6.24 6.17 26.36
N LYS A 369 6.49 5.85 27.65
CA LYS A 369 7.54 6.49 28.46
C LYS A 369 8.87 5.75 28.45
N ARG A 370 8.87 4.49 27.98
CA ARG A 370 10.05 3.63 27.90
C ARG A 370 10.73 3.85 26.55
#